data_AF-A0A497J3E8-F1
#
_entry.id   AF-A0A497J3E8-F1
#
_cell.length_a   1.000
_cell.length_b   1.000
_cell.length_c   1.000
_cell.angle_alpha   90.00
_cell.angle_beta   90.00
_cell.angle_gamma   90.00
#
_symmetry.space_group_name_H-M   'P 1'
#
loop_
_entity.id
_entity.type
_entity.pdbx_description
1 polymer ?
#
loop_
_entity_poly.entity_id
_entity_poly.type
_entity_poly.pdbx_seq_one_letter_code
_entity_poly.pdbx_strand_id
1 'polypeptide(L)'
;MVLEGQELISFLKKQIDLENMIVEEGKKSVKGVENVLVRELIRGIALDSMKHANMLEAMVALISGAKVFLTEKESERIGGQIKRHIELEKQAIETYSTLLEHIKDERTRLLVDYILKDERRHHELLRKIDKIIVEAETLREEDLWEMVWKYSVFHGAPGG
;
A
#
# COMPACT_ATOMS: atom_id res chain seq x y z
N MET A 1 0.18 -27.58 1.54
CA MET A 1 1.47 -27.36 0.84
C MET A 1 2.14 -26.20 1.55
N VAL A 2 3.34 -26.38 2.08
CA VAL A 2 4.12 -25.31 2.70
C VAL A 2 5.16 -24.89 1.66
N LEU A 3 5.19 -23.60 1.31
CA LEU A 3 6.17 -23.03 0.38
C LEU A 3 7.22 -22.27 1.19
N GLU A 4 8.50 -22.60 1.01
CA GLU A 4 9.60 -21.96 1.74
C GLU A 4 10.77 -21.60 0.81
N GLY A 5 11.58 -20.63 1.25
CA GLY A 5 12.81 -20.23 0.56
C GLY A 5 12.61 -19.92 -0.92
N GLN A 6 13.35 -20.62 -1.78
CA GLN A 6 13.34 -20.39 -3.23
C GLN A 6 12.02 -20.73 -3.91
N GLU A 7 11.26 -21.71 -3.39
CA GLU A 7 9.95 -22.06 -3.95
C GLU A 7 8.93 -20.93 -3.71
N LEU A 8 8.96 -20.34 -2.52
CA LEU A 8 8.14 -19.16 -2.19
C LEU A 8 8.52 -17.96 -3.05
N ILE A 9 9.82 -17.66 -3.21
CA ILE A 9 10.29 -16.58 -4.09
C ILE A 9 9.81 -16.78 -5.53
N SER A 10 9.93 -18.00 -6.07
CA SER A 10 9.48 -18.34 -7.42
C SER A 10 7.97 -18.12 -7.59
N PHE A 11 7.18 -18.51 -6.59
CA PHE A 11 5.74 -18.24 -6.57
C PHE A 11 5.45 -16.73 -6.57
N LEU A 12 6.08 -15.96 -5.68
CA LEU A 12 5.88 -14.52 -5.56
C LEU A 12 6.23 -13.79 -6.87
N LYS A 13 7.33 -14.14 -7.53
CA LYS A 13 7.71 -13.57 -8.83
C LYS A 13 6.66 -13.81 -9.91
N LYS A 14 6.08 -15.01 -9.96
CA LYS A 14 4.97 -15.30 -10.88
C LYS A 14 3.73 -14.46 -10.57
N GLN A 15 3.46 -14.18 -9.28
CA GLN A 15 2.36 -13.29 -8.90
C GLN A 15 2.64 -11.84 -9.29
N ILE A 16 3.89 -11.36 -9.15
CA ILE A 16 4.29 -10.02 -9.63
C ILE A 16 4.05 -9.90 -11.14
N ASP A 17 4.45 -10.91 -11.93
CA ASP A 17 4.20 -10.94 -13.36
C ASP A 17 2.70 -10.90 -13.68
N LEU A 18 1.87 -11.64 -12.92
CA LEU A 18 0.42 -11.63 -13.07
C LEU A 18 -0.19 -10.26 -12.78
N GLU A 19 0.17 -9.63 -11.67
CA GLU A 19 -0.32 -8.29 -11.29
C GLU A 19 0.08 -7.25 -12.33
N ASN A 20 1.31 -7.31 -12.86
CA ASN A 20 1.75 -6.44 -13.94
C ASN A 20 0.97 -6.66 -15.25
N MET A 21 0.62 -7.90 -15.58
CA MET A 21 -0.27 -8.17 -16.73
C MET A 21 -1.67 -7.57 -16.51
N ILE A 22 -2.23 -7.67 -15.30
CA ILE A 22 -3.53 -7.07 -14.97
C ILE A 22 -3.49 -5.55 -15.14
N VAL A 23 -2.41 -4.90 -14.69
CA VAL A 23 -2.20 -3.45 -14.88
C VAL A 23 -2.25 -3.08 -16.37
N GLU A 24 -1.52 -3.81 -17.21
CA GLU A 24 -1.44 -3.53 -18.64
C GLU A 24 -2.76 -3.80 -19.37
N GLU A 25 -3.46 -4.89 -19.05
CA GLU A 25 -4.79 -5.16 -19.59
C GLU A 25 -5.82 -4.11 -19.12
N GLY A 26 -5.75 -3.66 -17.86
CA GLY A 26 -6.55 -2.55 -17.35
C GLY A 26 -6.35 -1.28 -18.16
N LYS A 27 -5.09 -0.88 -18.41
CA LYS A 27 -4.76 0.31 -19.23
C LYS A 27 -5.25 0.18 -20.68
N LYS A 28 -5.12 -1.00 -21.29
CA LYS A 28 -5.58 -1.25 -22.67
C LYS A 28 -7.10 -1.21 -22.77
N SER A 29 -7.81 -1.83 -21.82
CA SER A 29 -9.26 -1.99 -21.86
C SER A 29 -10.02 -0.66 -21.87
N VAL A 30 -9.41 0.39 -21.32
CA VAL A 30 -10.00 1.73 -21.28
C VAL A 30 -9.59 2.65 -22.43
N LYS A 31 -8.76 2.17 -23.36
CA LYS A 31 -8.33 2.97 -24.52
C LYS A 31 -9.53 3.27 -25.43
N GLY A 32 -9.82 4.54 -25.63
CA GLY A 32 -10.97 4.99 -26.43
C GLY A 32 -12.31 4.92 -25.70
N VAL A 33 -12.33 4.58 -24.40
CA VAL A 33 -13.56 4.63 -23.60
C VAL A 33 -13.89 6.08 -23.24
N GLU A 34 -15.00 6.58 -23.78
CA GLU A 34 -15.50 7.93 -23.50
C GLU A 34 -16.16 8.05 -22.13
N ASN A 35 -16.78 6.97 -21.64
CA ASN A 35 -17.41 6.94 -20.32
C ASN A 35 -16.35 7.08 -19.21
N VAL A 36 -16.26 8.29 -18.65
CA VAL A 36 -15.27 8.66 -17.64
C VAL A 36 -15.39 7.79 -16.40
N LEU A 37 -16.61 7.52 -15.91
CA LEU A 37 -16.82 6.74 -14.69
C LEU A 37 -16.25 5.33 -14.83
N VAL A 38 -16.61 4.62 -15.91
CA VAL A 38 -16.12 3.25 -16.16
C VAL A 38 -14.60 3.26 -16.35
N ARG A 39 -14.07 4.24 -17.09
CA ARG A 39 -12.64 4.37 -17.34
C ARG A 39 -11.84 4.57 -16.05
N GLU A 40 -12.26 5.48 -15.17
CA GLU A 40 -11.50 5.77 -13.95
C GLU A 40 -11.63 4.65 -12.91
N LEU A 41 -12.79 3.96 -12.84
CA LEU A 41 -12.92 2.78 -11.96
C LEU A 41 -11.99 1.64 -12.38
N ILE A 42 -11.89 1.35 -13.68
CA ILE A 42 -10.95 0.32 -14.19
C ILE A 42 -9.50 0.73 -13.96
N ARG A 43 -9.17 2.02 -14.13
CA ARG A 43 -7.83 2.53 -13.80
C ARG A 43 -7.52 2.42 -12.31
N GLY A 44 -8.48 2.66 -11.43
CA GLY A 44 -8.33 2.45 -9.99
C GLY A 44 -7.94 1.01 -9.68
N ILE A 45 -8.65 0.02 -10.25
CA ILE A 45 -8.31 -1.41 -10.09
C ILE A 45 -6.90 -1.70 -10.62
N ALA A 46 -6.50 -1.12 -11.75
CA ALA A 46 -5.15 -1.28 -12.26
C ALA A 46 -4.08 -0.67 -11.32
N LEU A 47 -4.38 0.43 -10.63
CA LEU A 47 -3.48 1.01 -9.63
C LEU A 47 -3.38 0.11 -8.38
N ASP A 48 -4.47 -0.53 -7.97
CA ASP A 48 -4.46 -1.51 -6.88
C ASP A 48 -3.58 -2.72 -7.20
N SER A 49 -3.67 -3.26 -8.43
CA SER A 49 -2.75 -4.33 -8.89
C SER A 49 -1.29 -3.87 -8.89
N MET A 50 -1.00 -2.62 -9.25
CA MET A 50 0.36 -2.07 -9.13
C MET A 50 0.83 -2.02 -7.67
N LYS A 51 -0.04 -1.59 -6.75
CA LYS A 51 0.21 -1.61 -5.29
C LYS A 51 0.52 -3.03 -4.82
N HIS A 52 -0.23 -4.04 -5.26
CA HIS A 52 0.03 -5.45 -4.94
C HIS A 52 1.39 -5.92 -5.47
N ALA A 53 1.72 -5.63 -6.73
CA ALA A 53 3.02 -5.97 -7.30
C ALA A 53 4.18 -5.37 -6.47
N ASN A 54 4.05 -4.12 -6.02
CA ASN A 54 5.06 -3.47 -5.17
C ASN A 54 5.18 -4.15 -3.80
N MET A 55 4.07 -4.58 -3.20
CA MET A 55 4.09 -5.32 -1.94
C MET A 55 4.71 -6.71 -2.08
N LEU A 56 4.40 -7.43 -3.17
CA LEU A 56 5.00 -8.73 -3.47
C LEU A 56 6.52 -8.60 -3.69
N GLU A 57 6.98 -7.54 -4.36
CA GLU A 57 8.41 -7.25 -4.51
C GLU A 57 9.08 -7.01 -3.14
N ALA A 58 8.42 -6.26 -2.25
CA ALA A 58 8.91 -6.07 -0.88
C ALA A 58 9.02 -7.40 -0.11
N MET A 59 8.10 -8.35 -0.32
CA MET A 59 8.19 -9.70 0.25
C MET A 59 9.36 -10.50 -0.34
N VAL A 60 9.62 -10.40 -1.64
CA VAL A 60 10.77 -11.06 -2.27
C VAL A 60 12.08 -10.51 -1.70
N ALA A 61 12.19 -9.19 -1.54
CA ALA A 61 13.35 -8.55 -0.92
C ALA A 61 13.55 -9.03 0.52
N LEU A 62 12.46 -9.12 1.30
CA LEU A 62 12.45 -9.65 2.67
C LEU A 62 13.00 -11.08 2.73
N ILE A 63 12.45 -12.01 1.94
CA ILE A 63 12.86 -13.42 1.95
C ILE A 63 14.29 -13.61 1.43
N SER A 64 14.74 -12.71 0.54
CA SER A 64 16.09 -12.76 -0.03
C SER A 64 17.16 -12.15 0.89
N GLY A 65 16.80 -11.65 2.07
CA GLY A 65 17.74 -11.06 3.03
C GLY A 65 18.26 -9.68 2.61
N ALA A 66 17.46 -8.89 1.89
CA ALA A 66 17.82 -7.51 1.57
C ALA A 66 18.04 -6.69 2.86
N LYS A 67 19.00 -5.75 2.82
CA LYS A 67 19.24 -4.84 3.95
C LYS A 67 17.98 -4.03 4.26
N VAL A 68 17.56 -4.05 5.52
CA VAL A 68 16.39 -3.30 6.02
C VAL A 68 16.72 -1.86 6.27
N PHE A 69 17.93 -1.63 6.78
CA PHE A 69 18.30 -0.33 7.27
C PHE A 69 18.60 0.62 6.12
N LEU A 70 17.93 1.76 6.17
CA LEU A 70 18.31 2.94 5.41
C LEU A 70 19.62 3.48 5.99
N THR A 71 20.49 4.01 5.13
CA THR A 71 21.59 4.86 5.58
C THR A 71 21.06 6.14 6.23
N GLU A 72 21.82 6.78 7.11
CA GLU A 72 21.43 8.06 7.75
C GLU A 72 20.94 9.10 6.73
N LYS A 73 21.66 9.21 5.60
CA LYS A 73 21.30 10.09 4.48
C LYS A 73 19.98 9.72 3.81
N GLU A 74 19.66 8.43 3.71
CA GLU A 74 18.38 7.95 3.18
C GLU A 74 17.24 8.19 4.18
N SER A 75 17.48 7.93 5.47
CA SER A 75 16.53 8.20 6.55
C SER A 75 16.15 9.67 6.63
N GLU A 76 17.14 10.58 6.58
CA GLU A 76 16.89 12.03 6.60
C GLU A 76 16.07 12.47 5.37
N ARG A 77 16.46 12.00 4.18
CA ARG A 77 15.78 12.35 2.92
C ARG A 77 14.33 11.85 2.89
N ILE A 78 14.09 10.61 3.29
CA ILE A 78 12.78 9.96 3.19
C ILE A 78 11.89 10.35 4.37
N GLY A 79 12.43 10.49 5.58
CA GLY A 79 11.67 10.82 6.79
C GLY A 79 10.87 12.12 6.67
N GLY A 80 11.48 13.17 6.12
CA GLY A 80 10.77 14.44 5.87
C GLY A 80 9.60 14.28 4.89
N GLN A 81 9.75 13.44 3.86
CA GLN A 81 8.70 13.19 2.87
C GLN A 81 7.55 12.36 3.46
N ILE A 82 7.86 11.35 4.28
CA ILE A 82 6.84 10.50 4.92
C ILE A 82 6.03 11.29 5.93
N LYS A 83 6.66 12.12 6.77
CA LYS A 83 5.94 13.00 7.71
C LYS A 83 4.98 13.92 6.99
N ARG A 84 5.41 14.51 5.87
CA ARG A 84 4.53 15.32 5.03
C ARG A 84 3.38 14.49 4.46
N HIS A 85 3.63 13.25 4.05
CA HIS A 85 2.58 12.37 3.53
C HIS A 85 1.54 12.03 4.60
N ILE A 86 1.97 11.72 5.83
CA ILE A 86 1.09 11.47 6.99
C ILE A 86 0.13 12.65 7.22
N GLU A 87 0.63 13.89 7.13
CA GLU A 87 -0.22 15.08 7.28
C GLU A 87 -1.20 15.26 6.12
N LEU A 88 -0.80 14.97 4.88
CA LEU A 88 -1.69 15.01 3.72
C LEU A 88 -2.82 13.97 3.84
N GLU A 89 -2.49 12.74 4.24
CA GLU A 89 -3.45 11.67 4.48
C GLU A 89 -4.44 12.03 5.60
N LYS A 90 -3.94 12.66 6.67
CA LYS A 90 -4.81 13.15 7.75
C LYS A 90 -5.81 14.19 7.24
N GLN A 91 -5.35 15.15 6.43
CA GLN A 91 -6.23 16.14 5.82
C GLN A 91 -7.25 15.49 4.87
N ALA A 92 -6.86 14.48 4.09
CA ALA A 92 -7.77 13.72 3.24
C ALA A 92 -8.85 13.01 4.08
N ILE A 93 -8.45 12.33 5.17
CA ILE A 93 -9.37 11.66 6.10
C ILE A 93 -10.38 12.66 6.68
N GLU A 94 -9.92 13.81 7.16
CA GLU A 94 -10.77 14.85 7.75
C GLU A 94 -11.77 15.39 6.71
N THR A 95 -11.29 15.75 5.52
CA THR A 95 -12.13 16.34 4.47
C THR A 95 -13.15 15.34 3.91
N TYR A 96 -12.78 14.08 3.68
CA TYR A 96 -13.73 13.05 3.27
C TYR A 96 -14.74 12.68 4.36
N SER A 97 -14.32 12.68 5.64
CA SER A 97 -15.24 12.47 6.76
C SER A 97 -16.30 13.56 6.82
N THR A 98 -15.90 14.83 6.71
CA THR A 98 -16.85 15.96 6.64
C THR A 98 -17.74 15.87 5.40
N LEU A 99 -17.19 15.51 4.24
CA LEU A 99 -17.98 15.37 3.01
C LEU A 99 -19.09 14.31 3.17
N LEU A 100 -18.81 13.18 3.84
CA LEU A 100 -19.80 12.13 4.09
C LEU A 100 -20.98 12.59 4.97
N GLU A 101 -20.81 13.60 5.81
CA GLU A 101 -21.92 14.15 6.60
C GLU A 101 -22.93 14.93 5.74
N HIS A 102 -22.51 15.39 4.56
CA HIS A 102 -23.27 16.29 3.70
C HIS A 102 -23.77 15.65 2.40
N ILE A 103 -23.28 14.46 2.04
CA ILE A 103 -23.71 13.73 0.83
C ILE A 103 -25.07 13.04 1.08
N LYS A 104 -26.05 13.37 0.20
CA LYS A 104 -27.34 12.67 0.13
C LYS A 104 -27.37 11.52 -0.89
N ASP A 105 -26.59 11.61 -1.96
CA ASP A 105 -26.55 10.59 -3.01
C ASP A 105 -25.81 9.33 -2.52
N GLU A 106 -26.51 8.20 -2.46
CA GLU A 106 -25.97 6.95 -1.91
C GLU A 106 -24.79 6.40 -2.71
N ARG A 107 -24.78 6.60 -4.04
CA ARG A 107 -23.70 6.11 -4.91
C ARG A 107 -22.40 6.86 -4.65
N THR A 108 -22.50 8.18 -4.55
CA THR A 108 -21.38 9.06 -4.19
C THR A 108 -20.91 8.76 -2.77
N ARG A 109 -21.84 8.54 -1.84
CA ARG A 109 -21.51 8.17 -0.45
C ARG A 109 -20.67 6.90 -0.40
N LEU A 110 -21.05 5.87 -1.18
CA LEU A 110 -20.33 4.60 -1.23
C LEU A 110 -18.90 4.76 -1.76
N LEU A 111 -18.70 5.57 -2.81
CA LEU A 111 -17.36 5.85 -3.34
C LEU A 111 -16.49 6.63 -2.36
N VAL A 112 -17.05 7.64 -1.69
CA VAL A 112 -16.30 8.43 -0.70
C VAL A 112 -15.96 7.59 0.53
N ASP A 113 -16.86 6.71 0.99
CA ASP A 113 -16.58 5.76 2.08
C ASP A 113 -15.46 4.78 1.73
N TYR A 114 -15.42 4.29 0.48
CA TYR A 114 -14.33 3.45 -0.01
C TYR A 114 -12.98 4.19 0.03
N ILE A 115 -12.92 5.43 -0.49
CA ILE A 115 -11.71 6.26 -0.46
C ILE A 115 -11.27 6.50 1.00
N LEU A 116 -12.17 6.91 1.87
CA LEU A 116 -11.88 7.17 3.28
C LEU A 116 -11.29 5.95 4.00
N LYS A 117 -11.77 4.75 3.69
CA LYS A 117 -11.23 3.50 4.25
C LYS A 117 -9.79 3.26 3.79
N ASP A 118 -9.46 3.57 2.54
CA ASP A 118 -8.11 3.41 2.01
C ASP A 118 -7.15 4.44 2.62
N GLU A 119 -7.53 5.72 2.70
CA GLU A 119 -6.69 6.76 3.33
C GLU A 119 -6.39 6.47 4.80
N ARG A 120 -7.36 5.90 5.55
CA ARG A 120 -7.12 5.46 6.93
C ARG A 120 -6.06 4.36 7.01
N ARG A 121 -6.08 3.41 6.07
CA ARG A 121 -5.08 2.33 6.00
C ARG A 121 -3.72 2.87 5.57
N HIS A 122 -3.68 3.77 4.60
CA HIS A 122 -2.45 4.45 4.15
C HIS A 122 -1.82 5.26 5.28
N HIS A 123 -2.61 6.07 5.98
CA HIS A 123 -2.16 6.86 7.11
C HIS A 123 -1.56 5.99 8.22
N GLU A 124 -2.22 4.88 8.58
CA GLU A 124 -1.70 3.94 9.58
C GLU A 124 -0.37 3.33 9.13
N LEU A 125 -0.30 2.84 7.88
CA LEU A 125 0.91 2.26 7.30
C LEU A 125 2.08 3.25 7.27
N LEU A 126 1.85 4.49 6.85
CA LEU A 126 2.89 5.52 6.80
C LEU A 126 3.42 5.86 8.20
N ARG A 127 2.55 5.92 9.22
CA ARG A 127 2.99 6.12 10.62
C ARG A 127 3.86 4.97 11.13
N LYS A 128 3.56 3.75 10.70
CA LYS A 128 4.39 2.57 11.02
C LYS A 128 5.75 2.66 10.34
N ILE A 129 5.80 3.06 9.07
CA ILE A 129 7.05 3.27 8.32
C ILE A 129 7.88 4.40 8.95
N ASP A 130 7.27 5.53 9.31
CA ASP A 130 7.97 6.64 9.99
C ASP A 130 8.63 6.17 11.29
N LYS A 131 7.92 5.36 12.10
CA LYS A 131 8.47 4.77 13.32
C LYS A 131 9.71 3.90 13.04
N ILE A 132 9.63 3.04 12.02
CA ILE A 132 10.77 2.21 11.59
C ILE A 132 11.97 3.07 11.19
N ILE A 133 11.76 4.14 10.43
CA ILE A 133 12.85 5.02 9.98
C ILE A 133 13.48 5.78 11.14
N VAL A 134 12.67 6.27 12.09
CA VAL A 134 13.14 7.02 13.26
C VAL A 134 13.85 6.12 14.26
N GLU A 135 13.40 4.87 14.43
CA GLU A 135 13.98 3.92 15.39
C GLU A 135 15.08 3.03 14.77
N ALA A 136 15.37 3.17 13.47
CA ALA A 136 16.36 2.36 12.75
C ALA A 136 17.79 2.45 13.32
N GLU A 137 18.12 3.53 14.03
CA GLU A 137 19.42 3.68 14.70
C GLU A 137 19.53 2.93 16.03
N THR A 138 18.39 2.59 16.66
CA THR A 138 18.33 2.02 18.01
C THR A 138 17.80 0.58 18.06
N LEU A 139 17.21 0.10 16.96
CA LEU A 139 16.66 -1.24 16.85
C LEU A 139 17.65 -2.22 16.20
N ARG A 140 17.64 -3.48 16.66
CA ARG A 140 18.32 -4.58 15.97
C ARG A 140 17.53 -4.97 14.72
N GLU A 141 18.18 -5.62 13.76
CA GLU A 141 17.52 -6.12 12.54
C GLU A 141 16.26 -6.91 12.88
N GLU A 142 16.37 -7.85 13.82
CA GLU A 142 15.28 -8.72 14.29
C GLU A 142 14.06 -7.94 14.84
N ASP A 143 14.30 -6.84 15.55
CA ASP A 143 13.23 -6.01 16.15
C ASP A 143 12.49 -5.20 15.07
N LEU A 144 13.22 -4.68 14.09
CA LEU A 144 12.64 -4.03 12.91
C LEU A 144 11.86 -5.03 12.04
N TRP A 145 12.36 -6.26 11.95
CA TRP A 145 11.72 -7.32 11.16
C TRP A 145 10.38 -7.74 11.74
N GLU A 146 10.28 -7.92 13.06
CA GLU A 146 8.99 -8.17 13.70
C GLU A 146 8.03 -7.00 13.54
N MET A 147 8.53 -5.76 13.60
CA MET A 147 7.69 -4.58 13.38
C MET A 147 7.19 -4.50 11.94
N VAL A 148 8.05 -4.56 10.93
CA VAL A 148 7.64 -4.56 9.51
C VAL A 148 6.64 -5.68 9.24
N TRP A 149 6.87 -6.88 9.78
CA TRP A 149 5.98 -8.04 9.59
C TRP A 149 4.62 -7.86 10.28
N LYS A 150 4.61 -7.54 11.58
CA LYS A 150 3.39 -7.28 12.38
C LYS A 150 2.56 -6.10 11.86
N TYR A 151 3.19 -5.20 11.10
CA TYR A 151 2.58 -3.95 10.67
C TYR A 151 2.33 -3.86 9.16
N SER A 152 2.85 -4.80 8.38
CA SER A 152 2.46 -5.02 6.99
C SER A 152 0.96 -5.30 6.89
N VAL A 153 0.37 -5.01 5.73
CA VAL A 153 -1.08 -5.04 5.46
C VAL A 153 -1.72 -6.45 5.59
N PHE A 154 -0.94 -7.45 6.03
CA PHE A 154 -1.36 -8.84 6.29
C PHE A 154 -2.22 -9.01 7.55
N HIS A 155 -2.63 -7.94 8.21
CA HIS A 155 -3.68 -7.96 9.22
C HIS A 155 -5.02 -7.53 8.62
N GLY A 156 -5.61 -8.44 7.84
CA GLY A 156 -7.05 -8.60 7.88
C GLY A 156 -7.43 -8.98 9.31
N ALA A 157 -8.41 -8.27 9.89
CA ALA A 157 -8.98 -8.61 11.18
C ALA A 157 -9.33 -10.11 11.25
N PRO A 158 -9.25 -10.75 12.43
CA PRO A 158 -9.82 -12.07 12.62
C PRO A 158 -11.35 -11.95 12.55
N GLY A 159 -11.92 -12.13 11.36
CA GLY A 159 -13.27 -12.67 11.20
C GLY A 159 -13.12 -14.18 10.99
N GLY A 160 -13.72 -15.07 11.77
CA GLY A 160 -15.06 -14.94 12.34
C GLY A 160 -16.07 -15.24 11.25
#